data_AF-A0A072PTT9-F1
#
_entry.id   AF-A0A072PTT9-F1
#
_cell.length_a   1.000
_cell.length_b   1.000
_cell.length_c   1.000
_cell.angle_alpha   90.00
_cell.angle_beta   90.00
_cell.angle_gamma   90.00
#
_symmetry.space_group_name_H-M   'P 1'
#
loop_
_entity.id
_entity.type
_entity.pdbx_description
1 polymer ?
#
loop_
_entity_poly.entity_id
_entity_poly.type
_entity_poly.pdbx_seq_one_letter_code
_entity_poly.pdbx_strand_id
1 'polypeptide(L)'
;MLSEHFLQQLSQRAHPKTLCPSEIARSLSVTELRTLGVREWRDLMPRLRSMAFEARDRGEVEILQRGEVVDEASGIDDVRGPIRIRRRQ
;
A
#
# COMPACT_ATOMS: atom_id res chain seq x y z
N MET A 1 6.44 -0.16 12.92
CA MET A 1 6.73 1.11 12.23
C MET A 1 6.12 1.21 10.84
N LEU A 2 6.65 0.58 9.77
CA LEU A 2 6.04 0.73 8.42
C LEU A 2 4.60 0.19 8.36
N SER A 3 4.32 -0.96 8.98
CA SER A 3 2.97 -1.53 9.09
C SER A 3 2.01 -0.63 9.86
N GLU A 4 2.49 0.09 10.87
CA GLU A 4 1.65 1.04 11.62
C GLU A 4 1.24 2.22 10.74
N HIS A 5 2.19 2.79 9.98
CA HIS A 5 1.90 3.84 9.01
C HIS A 5 0.92 3.38 7.93
N PHE A 6 1.07 2.15 7.44
CA PHE A 6 0.16 1.56 6.47
C PHE A 6 -1.27 1.45 7.02
N LEU A 7 -1.43 0.88 8.22
CA LEU A 7 -2.74 0.74 8.88
C LEU A 7 -3.35 2.09 9.26
N GLN A 8 -2.54 3.02 9.74
CA GLN A 8 -2.99 4.38 10.08
C GLN A 8 -3.51 5.12 8.85
N GLN A 9 -2.78 5.04 7.72
CA GLN A 9 -3.24 5.66 6.48
C GLN A 9 -4.53 5.00 5.98
N LEU A 10 -4.65 3.67 6.04
CA LEU A 10 -5.89 3.00 5.69
C LEU A 10 -7.05 3.39 6.60
N SER A 11 -6.85 3.46 7.92
CA SER A 11 -7.91 3.76 8.88
C SER A 11 -8.48 5.17 8.74
N GLN A 12 -7.67 6.13 8.27
CA GLN A 12 -8.07 7.50 7.98
C GLN A 12 -8.99 7.65 6.74
N ARG A 13 -9.22 6.57 5.98
CA ARG A 13 -10.01 6.58 4.75
C ARG A 13 -11.24 5.70 4.89
N ALA A 14 -12.42 6.33 4.89
CA ALA A 14 -13.68 5.62 4.76
C ALA A 14 -13.85 5.11 3.31
N HIS A 15 -14.42 3.91 3.15
CA HIS A 15 -14.80 3.41 1.83
C HIS A 15 -15.72 4.43 1.12
N PRO A 16 -15.54 4.70 -0.20
CA PRO A 16 -14.63 4.06 -1.15
C PRO A 16 -13.30 4.82 -1.36
N LYS A 17 -12.90 5.71 -0.44
CA LYS A 17 -11.67 6.50 -0.60
C LYS A 17 -10.45 5.59 -0.69
N THR A 18 -9.55 5.94 -1.61
CA THR A 18 -8.35 5.16 -1.90
C THR A 18 -7.08 5.92 -1.51
N LEU A 19 -5.97 5.21 -1.37
CA LEU A 19 -4.61 5.74 -1.26
C LEU A 19 -3.68 5.05 -2.25
N CYS A 20 -2.44 5.52 -2.43
CA CYS A 20 -1.41 4.76 -3.14
C CYS A 20 -0.19 4.46 -2.24
N PRO A 21 0.61 3.43 -2.55
CA PRO A 21 1.82 3.11 -1.77
C PRO A 21 2.78 4.30 -1.58
N SER A 22 2.98 5.11 -2.63
CA SER A 22 3.86 6.27 -2.54
C SER A 22 3.38 7.37 -1.59
N GLU A 23 2.08 7.43 -1.29
CA GLU A 23 1.53 8.37 -0.31
C GLU A 23 1.98 7.99 1.11
N ILE A 24 1.94 6.69 1.44
CA ILE A 24 2.45 6.15 2.71
C ILE A 24 3.97 6.34 2.81
N ALA A 25 4.70 6.03 1.75
CA ALA A 25 6.16 6.16 1.77
C ALA A 25 6.61 7.62 1.97
N ARG A 26 5.89 8.58 1.38
CA ARG A 26 6.18 10.01 1.50
C ARG A 26 5.77 10.62 2.85
N SER A 27 4.90 9.97 3.62
CA SER A 27 4.54 10.47 4.95
C SER A 27 5.61 10.18 6.01
N LEU A 28 6.58 9.32 5.68
CA LEU A 28 7.69 8.97 6.58
C LEU A 28 8.74 10.09 6.61
N SER A 29 9.20 10.41 7.80
CA SER A 29 10.33 11.30 8.04
C SER A 29 11.66 10.67 7.59
N VAL A 30 12.68 11.51 7.40
CA VAL A 30 14.05 11.06 7.07
C VAL A 30 14.58 10.09 8.13
N THR A 31 14.28 10.32 9.42
CA THR A 31 14.67 9.43 10.51
C THR A 31 14.01 8.07 10.39
N GLU A 32 12.72 8.02 10.07
CA GLU A 32 11.99 6.75 9.88
C GLU A 32 12.51 5.98 8.67
N LEU A 33 12.81 6.65 7.55
CA LEU A 33 13.42 6.02 6.37
C LEU A 33 14.78 5.39 6.72
N ARG A 34 15.63 6.10 7.47
CA ARG A 34 16.90 5.56 7.97
C ARG A 34 16.71 4.36 8.87
N THR A 35 15.74 4.39 9.79
CA THR A 35 15.40 3.26 10.67
C THR A 35 14.93 2.04 9.88
N LEU A 36 14.25 2.23 8.74
CA LEU A 36 13.84 1.15 7.84
C LEU A 36 14.98 0.63 6.95
N GLY A 37 16.18 1.23 7.03
CA GLY A 37 17.34 0.82 6.24
C GLY A 37 17.24 1.20 4.77
N VAL A 38 16.43 2.21 4.42
CA VAL A 38 16.28 2.71 3.05
C VAL A 38 16.88 4.09 2.89
N ARG A 39 17.31 4.44 1.66
CA ARG A 39 17.93 5.74 1.37
C ARG A 39 16.87 6.78 1.03
N GLU A 40 15.85 6.37 0.30
CA GLU A 40 14.75 7.22 -0.13
C GLU A 40 13.41 6.49 -0.04
N TRP A 41 12.31 7.25 -0.05
CA TRP A 41 10.96 6.70 0.05
C TRP A 41 10.63 5.70 -1.07
N ARG A 42 11.26 5.83 -2.26
CA ARG A 42 11.02 4.94 -3.41
C ARG A 42 11.50 3.52 -3.14
N ASP A 43 12.52 3.34 -2.31
CA ASP A 43 13.04 2.03 -1.94
C ASP A 43 12.00 1.18 -1.17
N LEU A 44 10.97 1.82 -0.61
CA LEU A 44 9.88 1.13 0.09
C LEU A 44 8.80 0.57 -0.85
N MET A 45 8.83 0.88 -2.14
CA MET A 45 7.77 0.46 -3.07
C MET A 45 7.58 -1.06 -3.11
N PRO A 46 8.62 -1.91 -3.22
CA PRO A 46 8.42 -3.36 -3.18
C PRO A 46 7.74 -3.81 -1.89
N ARG A 47 8.19 -3.31 -0.73
CA ARG A 47 7.67 -3.69 0.58
C ARG A 47 6.22 -3.25 0.80
N LEU A 48 5.88 -2.01 0.44
CA LEU A 48 4.52 -1.50 0.55
C LEU A 48 3.55 -2.18 -0.42
N ARG A 49 4.04 -2.60 -1.60
CA ARG A 49 3.25 -3.44 -2.50
C ARG A 49 3.00 -4.80 -1.88
N SER A 50 4.02 -5.49 -1.37
CA SER A 50 3.84 -6.78 -0.66
C SER A 50 2.82 -6.67 0.46
N MET A 51 2.93 -5.66 1.33
CA MET A 51 1.98 -5.43 2.41
C MET A 51 0.54 -5.20 1.94
N ALA A 52 0.36 -4.52 0.80
CA ALA A 52 -0.97 -4.29 0.22
C ALA A 52 -1.59 -5.59 -0.30
N PHE A 53 -0.81 -6.43 -0.98
CA PHE A 53 -1.25 -7.74 -1.46
C PHE A 53 -1.53 -8.69 -0.31
N GLU A 54 -0.66 -8.75 0.71
CA GLU A 54 -0.91 -9.53 1.92
C GLU A 54 -2.19 -9.09 2.65
N ALA A 55 -2.46 -7.78 2.74
CA ALA A 55 -3.70 -7.29 3.33
C ALA A 55 -4.93 -7.62 2.49
N ARG A 56 -4.81 -7.60 1.16
CA ARG A 56 -5.88 -8.04 0.24
C ARG A 56 -6.17 -9.52 0.44
N ASP A 57 -5.14 -10.36 0.51
CA ASP A 57 -5.26 -11.80 0.67
C ASP A 57 -5.87 -12.18 2.03
N ARG A 58 -5.75 -11.30 3.05
CA ARG A 58 -6.49 -11.40 4.32
C ARG A 58 -7.92 -10.84 4.27
N GLY A 59 -8.36 -10.31 3.14
CA GLY A 59 -9.69 -9.72 2.97
C GLY A 59 -9.88 -8.33 3.60
N GLU A 60 -8.79 -7.65 3.99
CA GLU A 60 -8.87 -6.35 4.68
C GLU A 60 -9.03 -5.16 3.71
N VAL A 61 -8.49 -5.30 2.50
CA VAL A 61 -8.44 -4.25 1.48
C VAL A 61 -8.75 -4.79 0.10
N GLU A 62 -9.12 -3.88 -0.80
CA GLU A 62 -9.15 -4.11 -2.23
C GLU A 62 -8.02 -3.31 -2.88
N ILE A 63 -7.37 -3.91 -3.87
CA ILE A 63 -6.38 -3.26 -4.72
C ILE A 63 -7.08 -2.86 -6.02
N LEU A 64 -6.91 -1.61 -6.44
CA LEU A 64 -7.44 -1.12 -7.69
C LEU A 64 -6.31 -0.72 -8.64
N GLN A 65 -6.52 -0.96 -9.92
CA GLN A 65 -5.65 -0.48 -10.98
C GLN A 65 -6.50 0.11 -12.10
N ARG A 66 -6.17 1.34 -12.52
CA ARG A 66 -6.94 2.10 -13.54
C ARG A 66 -8.43 2.25 -13.20
N GLY A 67 -8.77 2.29 -11.91
CA GLY A 67 -10.14 2.44 -11.42
C GLY A 67 -10.88 1.13 -11.17
N GLU A 68 -10.36 0.01 -11.68
CA GLU A 68 -10.96 -1.32 -11.54
C GLU A 68 -10.35 -2.10 -10.39
N VAL A 69 -11.15 -2.93 -9.71
CA VAL A 69 -10.65 -3.87 -8.70
C VAL A 69 -9.80 -4.93 -9.38
N VAL A 70 -8.59 -5.14 -8.87
CA VAL A 70 -7.69 -6.21 -9.31
C VAL A 70 -8.24 -7.54 -8.80
N ASP A 71 -8.37 -8.51 -9.71
CA ASP A 71 -8.84 -9.86 -9.42
C ASP A 71 -8.01 -10.55 -8.32
N GLU A 72 -8.66 -11.34 -7.46
CA GLU A 72 -8.02 -12.04 -6.35
C GLU A 72 -7.02 -13.12 -6.85
N ALA A 73 -7.22 -13.67 -8.04
CA ALA A 73 -6.27 -14.60 -8.68
C ALA A 73 -5.02 -13.90 -9.23
N SER A 74 -5.03 -12.57 -9.37
CA SER A 74 -3.85 -11.81 -9.83
C SER A 74 -2.84 -11.65 -8.69
N GLY A 75 -1.62 -12.14 -8.88
CA GLY A 75 -0.52 -11.99 -7.94
C GLY A 75 0.13 -10.61 -8.00
N ILE A 76 1.08 -10.36 -7.10
CA ILE A 76 1.86 -9.11 -7.06
C ILE A 76 2.66 -8.88 -8.35
N ASP A 77 3.14 -9.95 -8.98
CA ASP A 77 3.96 -9.92 -10.20
C ASP A 77 3.17 -9.67 -11.48
N ASP A 78 1.86 -9.99 -11.47
CA ASP A 78 0.94 -9.77 -12.59
C ASP A 78 0.54 -8.30 -12.70
N VAL A 79 0.46 -7.61 -11.55
CA VAL A 79 0.08 -6.20 -11.49
C VAL A 79 1.31 -5.33 -11.72
N ARG A 80 1.29 -4.51 -12.76
CA ARG A 80 2.43 -3.63 -13.09
C ARG A 80 2.04 -2.16 -13.07
N GLY A 81 2.93 -1.34 -12.52
CA GLY A 81 2.72 0.11 -12.44
C GLY A 81 1.86 0.55 -11.24
N PRO A 82 1.26 1.75 -11.32
CA PRO A 82 0.54 2.34 -10.20
C PRO A 82 -0.66 1.52 -9.77
N ILE A 83 -0.86 1.43 -8.45
CA ILE A 83 -2.02 0.83 -7.82
C ILE A 83 -2.64 1.80 -6.82
N ARG A 84 -3.92 1.59 -6.53
CA ARG A 84 -4.65 2.21 -5.43
C ARG A 84 -5.07 1.13 -4.43
N ILE A 85 -5.21 1.50 -3.17
CA ILE A 85 -5.60 0.60 -2.09
C ILE A 85 -6.79 1.24 -1.39
N ARG A 86 -7.86 0.48 -1.12
CA ARG A 86 -9.00 0.93 -0.32
C ARG A 86 -9.40 -0.14 0.68
N ARG A 87 -10.03 0.26 1.78
CA ARG A 87 -10.60 -0.70 2.74
C ARG A 87 -11.75 -1.47 2.08
N ARG A 88 -11.81 -2.77 2.32
CA ARG A 88 -13.00 -3.57 2.01
C ARG A 88 -14.16 -3.12 2.90
N GLN A 89 -15.40 -3.20 2.40
CA GLN A 89 -16.60 -2.79 3.15
C GLN A 89 -16.89 -3.71 4.34
#